data_AF-A0A2E3C6Z2-F1
#
_entry.id   AF-A0A2E3C6Z2-F1
#
_cell.length_a   1.000
_cell.length_b   1.000
_cell.length_c   1.000
_cell.angle_alpha   90.00
_cell.angle_beta   90.00
_cell.angle_gamma   90.00
#
_symmetry.space_group_name_H-M   'P 1'
#
loop_
_entity.id
_entity.type
_entity.pdbx_description
1 polymer ?
#
loop_
_entity_poly.entity_id
_entity_poly.type
_entity_poly.pdbx_seq_one_letter_code
_entity_poly.pdbx_strand_id
1 'polypeptide(L)'
;MEETLTPEAAASLLQAISEGTGIEESVSTQTLLALAEMALDLNRIEICERLALTGHAKASFDEDKESMAWALFLTARVKLTDTLERIEEARLEEQEIHIDVGLIGALQEARVAAEELEDLRLIGNIDQLEGIHHRAIGDIVGARDAFVRSLASKEETEDILGTANSL
;
A
#
# COMPACT_ATOMS: atom_id res chain seq x y z
N MET A 1 5.87 -23.41 11.36
CA MET A 1 5.80 -22.19 12.18
C MET A 1 6.39 -21.10 11.32
N GLU A 2 5.58 -20.15 10.86
CA GLU A 2 6.12 -18.92 10.29
C GLU A 2 6.87 -18.20 11.42
N GLU A 3 8.19 -18.06 11.27
CA GLU A 3 8.96 -17.19 12.14
C GLU A 3 8.57 -15.76 11.82
N THR A 4 7.65 -15.22 12.60
CA THR A 4 7.27 -13.81 12.53
C THR A 4 8.44 -12.98 13.05
N LEU A 5 8.89 -11.98 12.30
CA LEU A 5 9.92 -11.03 12.72
C LEU A 5 9.49 -10.32 14.01
N THR A 6 10.38 -10.28 15.01
CA THR A 6 10.10 -9.47 16.21
C THR A 6 10.19 -7.97 15.87
N PRO A 7 9.48 -7.08 16.59
CA PRO A 7 9.55 -5.64 16.37
C PRO A 7 10.99 -5.08 16.42
N GLU A 8 11.83 -5.61 17.32
CA GLU A 8 13.23 -5.19 17.46
C GLU A 8 14.09 -5.64 16.27
N ALA A 9 13.84 -6.85 15.75
CA ALA A 9 14.50 -7.35 14.56
C ALA A 9 14.10 -6.54 13.32
N ALA A 10 12.81 -6.24 13.17
CA ALA A 10 12.32 -5.38 12.10
C ALA A 10 12.93 -3.97 12.17
N ALA A 11 12.95 -3.35 13.37
CA ALA A 11 13.55 -2.03 13.56
C ALA A 11 15.05 -2.02 13.20
N SER A 12 15.79 -3.07 13.57
CA SER A 12 17.22 -3.20 13.25
C SER A 12 17.45 -3.34 11.74
N LEU A 13 16.61 -4.12 11.05
CA LEU A 13 16.67 -4.28 9.60
C LEU A 13 16.33 -2.97 8.88
N LEU A 14 15.27 -2.27 9.30
CA LEU A 14 14.91 -0.96 8.75
C LEU A 14 16.02 0.07 8.95
N GLN A 15 16.71 0.05 10.09
CA GLN A 15 17.88 0.90 10.33
C GLN A 15 19.03 0.57 9.37
N ALA A 16 19.36 -0.72 9.20
CA ALA A 16 20.38 -1.16 8.27
C ALA A 16 20.06 -0.78 6.81
N ILE A 17 18.79 -0.86 6.41
CA ILE A 17 18.27 -0.39 5.10
C ILE A 17 18.43 1.13 4.96
N SER A 18 18.09 1.88 6.01
CA SER A 18 18.28 3.34 6.04
C SER A 18 19.75 3.73 5.87
N GLU A 19 20.68 2.90 6.36
CA GLU A 19 22.13 3.08 6.23
C GLU A 19 22.70 2.59 4.90
N GLY A 20 21.87 2.01 4.02
CA GLY A 20 22.27 1.56 2.68
C GLY A 20 23.13 0.29 2.68
N THR A 21 22.94 -0.58 3.67
CA THR A 21 23.76 -1.79 3.86
C THR A 21 23.49 -2.92 2.85
N GLY A 22 22.52 -2.76 1.94
CA GLY A 22 22.26 -3.72 0.86
C GLY A 22 21.63 -5.03 1.33
N ILE A 23 21.00 -5.06 2.51
CA ILE A 23 20.38 -6.27 3.04
C ILE A 23 19.20 -6.76 2.20
N GLU A 24 18.66 -5.91 1.33
CA GLU A 24 17.47 -6.17 0.53
C GLU A 24 17.64 -7.39 -0.39
N GLU A 25 18.85 -7.64 -0.90
CA GLU A 25 19.16 -8.80 -1.74
C GLU A 25 19.17 -10.11 -0.95
N SER A 26 19.52 -10.04 0.34
CA SER A 26 19.75 -11.21 1.21
C SER A 26 18.49 -11.77 1.86
N VAL A 27 17.40 -10.98 1.92
CA VAL A 27 16.14 -11.35 2.56
C VAL A 27 15.12 -11.88 1.54
N SER A 28 14.13 -12.66 2.01
CA SER A 28 13.03 -13.14 1.17
C SER A 28 12.11 -11.99 0.70
N THR A 29 11.41 -12.19 -0.41
CA THR A 29 10.41 -11.25 -0.93
C THR A 29 9.34 -10.94 0.12
N GLN A 30 8.84 -11.96 0.83
CA GLN A 30 7.86 -11.78 1.90
C GLN A 30 8.41 -10.93 3.05
N THR A 31 9.68 -11.14 3.43
CA THR A 31 10.34 -10.31 4.46
C THR A 31 10.47 -8.86 4.00
N LEU A 32 10.86 -8.62 2.75
CA LEU A 32 10.94 -7.26 2.19
C LEU A 32 9.60 -6.54 2.26
N LEU A 33 8.53 -7.20 1.84
CA LEU A 33 7.21 -6.57 1.79
C LEU A 33 6.61 -6.38 3.19
N ALA A 34 6.87 -7.29 4.13
CA ALA A 34 6.52 -7.09 5.54
C ALA A 34 7.27 -5.90 6.15
N LEU A 35 8.57 -5.74 5.85
CA LEU A 35 9.34 -4.58 6.29
C LEU A 35 8.84 -3.29 5.62
N ALA A 36 8.43 -3.34 4.36
CA ALA A 36 7.84 -2.20 3.67
C ALA A 36 6.54 -1.73 4.36
N GLU A 37 5.65 -2.66 4.69
CA GLU A 37 4.43 -2.36 5.45
C GLU A 37 4.74 -1.76 6.82
N MET A 38 5.67 -2.35 7.59
CA MET A 38 6.10 -1.79 8.88
C MET A 38 6.73 -0.40 8.72
N ALA A 39 7.49 -0.16 7.65
CA ALA A 39 8.05 1.16 7.37
C ALA A 39 6.94 2.18 7.11
N LEU A 40 5.88 1.80 6.41
CA LEU A 40 4.71 2.64 6.17
C LEU A 40 3.98 2.98 7.47
N ASP A 41 3.73 1.98 8.32
CA ASP A 41 3.06 2.17 9.62
C ASP A 41 3.88 3.07 10.58
N LEU A 42 5.20 3.10 10.40
CA LEU A 42 6.13 3.98 11.13
C LEU A 42 6.36 5.34 10.43
N ASN A 43 5.58 5.65 9.39
CA ASN A 43 5.69 6.85 8.56
C ASN A 43 7.08 7.06 7.93
N ARG A 44 7.79 5.98 7.60
CA ARG A 44 9.07 6.00 6.87
C ARG A 44 8.83 5.77 5.38
N ILE A 45 8.17 6.73 4.75
CA ILE A 45 7.63 6.63 3.39
C ILE A 45 8.69 6.26 2.35
N GLU A 46 9.85 6.93 2.36
CA GLU A 46 10.96 6.63 1.43
C GLU A 46 11.48 5.19 1.57
N ILE A 47 11.51 4.67 2.80
CA ILE A 47 11.96 3.29 3.07
C ILE A 47 10.90 2.31 2.58
N CYS A 48 9.62 2.56 2.85
CA CYS A 48 8.52 1.77 2.33
C CYS A 48 8.56 1.70 0.80
N GLU A 49 8.69 2.84 0.11
CA GLU A 49 8.72 2.89 -1.35
C GLU A 49 9.86 2.04 -1.92
N ARG A 50 11.09 2.24 -1.39
CA ARG A 50 12.26 1.48 -1.83
C ARG A 50 12.09 -0.02 -1.62
N LEU A 51 11.56 -0.44 -0.46
CA LEU A 51 11.34 -1.86 -0.16
C LEU A 51 10.22 -2.46 -1.01
N ALA A 52 9.13 -1.74 -1.25
CA ALA A 52 8.05 -2.17 -2.13
C ALA A 52 8.54 -2.35 -3.57
N LEU A 53 9.31 -1.40 -4.11
CA LEU A 53 9.89 -1.49 -5.46
C LEU A 53 10.88 -2.66 -5.58
N THR A 54 11.72 -2.85 -4.57
CA THR A 54 12.69 -3.96 -4.56
C THR A 54 11.98 -5.31 -4.44
N GLY A 55 10.98 -5.40 -3.56
CA GLY A 55 10.11 -6.58 -3.42
C GLY A 55 9.36 -6.89 -4.71
N HIS A 56 8.80 -5.88 -5.39
CA HIS A 56 8.15 -6.05 -6.69
C HIS A 56 9.12 -6.60 -7.75
N ALA A 57 10.33 -6.05 -7.84
CA ALA A 57 11.33 -6.51 -8.80
C ALA A 57 11.74 -7.97 -8.55
N LYS A 58 11.90 -8.36 -7.28
CA LYS A 58 12.23 -9.74 -6.89
C LYS A 58 11.06 -10.68 -7.17
N ALA A 59 9.85 -10.31 -6.78
CA ALA A 59 8.64 -11.06 -7.06
C ALA A 59 8.42 -11.26 -8.58
N SER A 60 8.70 -10.23 -9.38
CA SER A 60 8.62 -10.30 -10.84
C SER A 60 9.63 -11.28 -11.43
N PHE A 61 10.86 -11.33 -10.89
CA PHE A 61 11.88 -12.28 -11.31
C PHE A 61 11.51 -13.72 -10.94
N ASP A 62 10.90 -13.90 -9.78
CA ASP A 62 10.47 -15.21 -9.26
C ASP A 62 9.08 -15.65 -9.79
N GLU A 63 8.43 -14.83 -10.62
CA GLU A 63 7.04 -15.01 -11.09
C GLU A 63 6.00 -15.18 -9.95
N ASP A 64 6.30 -14.62 -8.78
CA ASP A 64 5.43 -14.63 -7.59
C ASP A 64 4.37 -13.52 -7.70
N LYS A 65 3.26 -13.86 -8.35
CA LYS A 65 2.16 -12.91 -8.62
C LYS A 65 1.53 -12.33 -7.35
N GLU A 66 1.43 -13.10 -6.27
CA GLU A 66 0.85 -12.63 -5.01
C GLU A 66 1.72 -11.53 -4.40
N SER A 67 3.03 -11.78 -4.33
CA SER A 67 3.98 -10.76 -3.85
C SER A 67 4.05 -9.54 -4.79
N MET A 68 3.92 -9.73 -6.11
CA MET A 68 3.84 -8.61 -7.06
C MET A 68 2.61 -7.73 -6.78
N ALA A 69 1.43 -8.33 -6.65
CA ALA A 69 0.20 -7.59 -6.38
C ALA A 69 0.26 -6.84 -5.04
N TRP A 70 0.79 -7.49 -4.00
CA TRP A 70 0.99 -6.87 -2.70
C TRP A 70 1.98 -5.69 -2.74
N ALA A 71 3.07 -5.82 -3.50
CA ALA A 71 4.03 -4.75 -3.68
C ALA A 71 3.43 -3.53 -4.41
N LEU A 72 2.64 -3.76 -5.46
CA LEU A 72 1.91 -2.70 -6.17
C LEU A 72 0.93 -1.98 -5.24
N PHE A 73 0.22 -2.72 -4.39
CA PHE A 73 -0.66 -2.15 -3.38
C PHE A 73 0.10 -1.28 -2.38
N LEU A 74 1.27 -1.71 -1.88
CA LEU A 74 2.11 -0.88 -1.00
C LEU A 74 2.61 0.39 -1.69
N THR A 75 2.99 0.31 -2.97
CA THR A 75 3.34 1.50 -3.78
C THR A 75 2.15 2.45 -3.91
N ALA A 76 0.94 1.94 -4.14
CA ALA A 76 -0.27 2.76 -4.18
C ALA A 76 -0.55 3.44 -2.82
N ARG A 77 -0.34 2.75 -1.69
CA ARG A 77 -0.45 3.34 -0.35
C ARG A 77 0.54 4.48 -0.15
N VAL A 78 1.81 4.30 -0.53
CA VAL A 78 2.83 5.37 -0.46
C VAL A 78 2.40 6.61 -1.25
N LYS A 79 1.96 6.41 -2.50
CA LYS A 79 1.49 7.52 -3.34
C LYS A 79 0.26 8.20 -2.76
N LEU A 80 -0.64 7.43 -2.12
CA LEU A 80 -1.79 8.02 -1.46
C LEU A 80 -1.35 8.92 -0.31
N THR A 81 -0.40 8.49 0.53
CA THR A 81 0.12 9.32 1.62
C THR A 81 0.70 10.65 1.10
N ASP A 82 1.58 10.61 0.09
CA ASP A 82 2.11 11.82 -0.56
C ASP A 82 1.00 12.71 -1.14
N THR A 83 0.03 12.09 -1.82
CA THR A 83 -1.11 12.82 -2.40
C THR A 83 -1.95 13.50 -1.32
N LEU A 84 -2.18 12.84 -0.18
CA LEU A 84 -2.97 13.40 0.92
C LEU A 84 -2.26 14.60 1.57
N GLU A 85 -0.94 14.51 1.78
CA GLU A 85 -0.14 15.63 2.28
C GLU A 85 -0.22 16.83 1.34
N ARG A 86 -0.03 16.61 0.03
CA ARG A 86 -0.14 17.67 -0.99
C ARG A 86 -1.53 18.28 -1.07
N ILE A 87 -2.60 17.48 -0.89
CA ILE A 87 -3.98 17.97 -0.82
C ILE A 87 -4.17 18.85 0.43
N GLU A 88 -3.61 18.45 1.56
CA GLU A 88 -3.69 19.22 2.81
C GLU A 88 -2.97 20.56 2.67
N GLU A 89 -1.76 20.56 2.13
CA GLU A 89 -0.99 21.78 1.82
C GLU A 89 -1.76 22.70 0.88
N ALA A 90 -2.28 22.18 -0.23
CA ALA A 90 -3.07 22.96 -1.18
C ALA A 90 -4.31 23.59 -0.52
N ARG A 91 -4.97 22.88 0.41
CA ARG A 91 -6.11 23.43 1.17
C ARG A 91 -5.71 24.57 2.10
N LEU A 92 -4.57 24.43 2.79
CA LEU A 92 -4.05 25.47 3.68
C LEU A 92 -3.65 26.73 2.90
N GLU A 93 -3.15 26.55 1.68
CA GLU A 93 -2.73 27.64 0.80
C GLU A 93 -3.86 28.17 -0.11
N GLU A 94 -5.10 27.68 0.05
CA GLU A 94 -6.27 28.00 -0.78
C GLU A 94 -6.03 27.79 -2.29
N GLN A 95 -5.22 26.78 -2.62
CA GLN A 95 -4.89 26.38 -3.99
C GLN A 95 -5.89 25.36 -4.55
N GLU A 96 -5.89 25.24 -5.87
CA GLU A 96 -6.67 24.24 -6.56
C GLU A 96 -6.11 22.83 -6.27
N ILE A 97 -6.99 21.93 -5.86
CA ILE A 97 -6.65 20.52 -5.66
C ILE A 97 -6.71 19.81 -7.01
N HIS A 98 -5.56 19.33 -7.48
CA HIS A 98 -5.48 18.56 -8.72
C HIS A 98 -5.56 17.06 -8.44
N ILE A 99 -6.17 16.34 -9.39
CA ILE A 99 -6.18 14.86 -9.38
C ILE A 99 -4.75 14.35 -9.58
N ASP A 100 -4.33 13.43 -8.72
CA ASP A 100 -3.01 12.80 -8.85
C ASP A 100 -3.07 11.61 -9.82
N VAL A 101 -2.61 11.82 -11.04
CA VAL A 101 -2.57 10.78 -12.09
C VAL A 101 -1.62 9.64 -11.72
N GLY A 102 -0.56 9.92 -10.95
CA GLY A 102 0.38 8.91 -10.48
C GLY A 102 -0.26 7.97 -9.46
N LEU A 103 -1.07 8.50 -8.54
CA LEU A 103 -1.87 7.69 -7.63
C LEU A 103 -2.91 6.85 -8.38
N ILE A 104 -3.67 7.44 -9.30
CA ILE A 104 -4.67 6.71 -10.09
C ILE A 104 -4.03 5.56 -10.86
N GLY A 105 -2.87 5.81 -11.50
CA GLY A 105 -2.11 4.78 -12.20
C GLY A 105 -1.72 3.63 -11.27
N ALA A 106 -1.15 3.93 -10.10
CA ALA A 106 -0.74 2.90 -9.14
C ALA A 106 -1.92 2.10 -8.57
N LEU A 107 -3.05 2.75 -8.29
CA LEU A 107 -4.28 2.07 -7.86
C LEU A 107 -4.80 1.11 -8.95
N GLN A 108 -4.76 1.55 -10.21
CA GLN A 108 -5.19 0.72 -11.33
C GLN A 108 -4.27 -0.48 -11.55
N GLU A 109 -2.95 -0.29 -11.46
CA GLU A 109 -1.98 -1.39 -11.57
C GLU A 109 -2.17 -2.42 -10.46
N ALA A 110 -2.31 -1.96 -9.20
CA ALA A 110 -2.59 -2.84 -8.07
C ALA A 110 -3.92 -3.58 -8.25
N ARG A 111 -4.95 -2.90 -8.77
CA ARG A 111 -6.27 -3.49 -9.03
C ARG A 111 -6.20 -4.61 -10.07
N VAL A 112 -5.55 -4.36 -11.20
CA VAL A 112 -5.39 -5.37 -12.26
C VAL A 112 -4.71 -6.61 -11.70
N ALA A 113 -3.62 -6.44 -10.94
CA ALA A 113 -2.92 -7.56 -10.33
C ALA A 113 -3.79 -8.32 -9.31
N ALA A 114 -4.57 -7.62 -8.50
CA ALA A 114 -5.49 -8.23 -7.53
C ALA A 114 -6.65 -8.99 -8.20
N GLU A 115 -7.21 -8.43 -9.28
CA GLU A 115 -8.28 -9.05 -10.08
C GLU A 115 -7.78 -10.32 -10.81
N GLU A 116 -6.56 -10.31 -11.34
CA GLU A 116 -5.94 -11.49 -11.94
C GLU A 116 -5.77 -12.65 -10.95
N LEU A 117 -5.61 -12.33 -9.66
CA LEU A 117 -5.49 -13.29 -8.57
C LEU A 117 -6.84 -13.70 -7.97
N GLU A 118 -7.93 -13.03 -8.36
CA GLU A 118 -9.23 -13.11 -7.68
C GLU A 118 -9.12 -12.80 -6.16
N ASP A 119 -8.14 -11.98 -5.75
CA ASP A 119 -7.92 -11.61 -4.34
C ASP A 119 -8.91 -10.53 -3.91
N LEU A 120 -10.11 -10.96 -3.50
CA LEU A 120 -11.17 -10.09 -3.01
C LEU A 120 -10.75 -9.20 -1.84
N ARG A 121 -9.84 -9.68 -0.98
CA ARG A 121 -9.35 -8.90 0.15
C ARG A 121 -8.51 -7.73 -0.36
N LEU A 122 -7.60 -7.98 -1.29
CA LEU A 122 -6.76 -6.93 -1.87
C LEU A 122 -7.59 -5.94 -2.70
N ILE A 123 -8.55 -6.43 -3.48
CA ILE A 123 -9.52 -5.59 -4.21
C ILE A 123 -10.26 -4.65 -3.24
N GLY A 124 -10.79 -5.19 -2.14
CA GLY A 124 -11.50 -4.40 -1.13
C GLY A 124 -10.61 -3.36 -0.45
N ASN A 125 -9.32 -3.66 -0.26
CA ASN A 125 -8.36 -2.70 0.28
C ASN A 125 -8.05 -1.58 -0.73
N ILE A 126 -7.95 -1.89 -2.02
CA ILE A 126 -7.74 -0.89 -3.08
C ILE A 126 -8.95 0.04 -3.20
N ASP A 127 -10.17 -0.52 -3.15
CA ASP A 127 -11.41 0.28 -3.09
C ASP A 127 -11.43 1.24 -1.88
N GLN A 128 -10.85 0.83 -0.76
CA GLN A 128 -10.73 1.72 0.41
C GLN A 128 -9.77 2.88 0.13
N LEU A 129 -8.63 2.64 -0.52
CA LEU A 129 -7.67 3.70 -0.90
C LEU A 129 -8.30 4.70 -1.89
N GLU A 130 -9.03 4.20 -2.89
CA GLU A 130 -9.81 5.04 -3.81
C GLU A 130 -10.80 5.91 -3.06
N GLY A 131 -11.56 5.33 -2.12
CA GLY A 131 -12.53 6.06 -1.31
C GLY A 131 -11.89 7.18 -0.47
N ILE A 132 -10.71 6.92 0.10
CA ILE A 132 -9.93 7.92 0.84
C ILE A 132 -9.52 9.07 -0.10
N HIS A 133 -9.01 8.76 -1.29
CA HIS A 133 -8.62 9.77 -2.28
C HIS A 133 -9.81 10.64 -2.73
N HIS A 134 -10.92 10.02 -3.14
CA HIS A 134 -12.13 10.74 -3.55
C HIS A 134 -12.62 11.69 -2.46
N ARG A 135 -12.64 11.22 -1.21
CA ARG A 135 -13.01 12.05 -0.06
C ARG A 135 -12.04 13.22 0.13
N ALA A 136 -10.74 13.01 -0.06
CA ALA A 136 -9.72 14.04 0.06
C ALA A 136 -9.85 15.14 -1.00
N ILE A 137 -10.30 14.82 -2.21
CA ILE A 137 -10.57 15.85 -3.24
C ILE A 137 -11.99 16.43 -3.16
N GLY A 138 -12.80 16.01 -2.19
CA GLY A 138 -14.18 16.50 -2.01
C GLY A 138 -15.23 15.79 -2.87
N ASP A 139 -14.87 14.73 -3.59
CA ASP A 139 -15.78 13.89 -4.34
C ASP A 139 -16.49 12.88 -3.40
N ILE A 140 -17.54 13.36 -2.74
CA ILE A 140 -18.30 12.56 -1.77
C ILE A 140 -19.03 11.39 -2.43
N VAL A 141 -19.46 11.54 -3.68
CA VAL A 141 -20.20 10.48 -4.40
C VAL A 141 -19.23 9.36 -4.76
N GLY A 142 -18.09 9.68 -5.38
CA GLY A 142 -17.04 8.71 -5.67
C GLY A 142 -16.53 8.00 -4.43
N ALA A 143 -16.34 8.75 -3.34
CA ALA A 143 -15.90 8.19 -2.06
C ALA A 143 -16.89 7.15 -1.52
N ARG A 144 -18.19 7.49 -1.50
CA ARG A 144 -19.24 6.58 -1.05
C ARG A 144 -19.25 5.31 -1.90
N ASP A 145 -19.22 5.45 -3.21
CA ASP A 145 -19.33 4.31 -4.12
C ASP A 145 -18.12 3.37 -3.96
N ALA A 146 -16.91 3.92 -3.76
CA ALA A 146 -15.72 3.14 -3.46
C ALA A 146 -15.80 2.43 -2.10
N PHE A 147 -16.22 3.11 -1.03
CA PHE A 147 -16.38 2.48 0.28
C PHE A 147 -17.45 1.36 0.29
N VAL A 148 -18.51 1.50 -0.51
CA VAL A 148 -19.51 0.44 -0.67
C VAL A 148 -18.92 -0.80 -1.33
N ARG A 149 -18.09 -0.66 -2.38
CA ARG A 149 -17.39 -1.80 -3.00
C ARG A 149 -16.40 -2.45 -2.04
N SER A 150 -15.66 -1.65 -1.28
CA SER A 150 -14.75 -2.14 -0.24
C SER A 150 -15.51 -2.96 0.82
N LEU A 151 -16.65 -2.45 1.30
CA LEU A 151 -17.48 -3.15 2.28
C LEU A 151 -18.01 -4.48 1.73
N ALA A 152 -18.53 -4.48 0.50
CA ALA A 152 -19.04 -5.70 -0.12
C ALA A 152 -17.95 -6.79 -0.21
N SER A 153 -16.72 -6.40 -0.56
CA SER A 153 -15.58 -7.33 -0.62
C SER A 153 -15.23 -7.90 0.77
N LYS A 154 -15.30 -7.08 1.82
CA LYS A 154 -15.02 -7.50 3.21
C LYS A 154 -16.10 -8.41 3.79
N GLU A 155 -17.36 -8.16 3.43
CA GLU A 155 -18.47 -9.02 3.81
C GLU A 155 -18.35 -10.41 3.16
N GLU A 156 -17.96 -10.46 1.88
CA GLU A 156 -17.77 -11.71 1.14
C GLU A 156 -16.60 -12.56 1.69
N THR A 157 -15.53 -11.92 2.15
CA THR A 157 -14.38 -12.62 2.73
C THR A 157 -14.56 -13.03 4.20
N GLU A 158 -15.73 -12.76 4.79
CA GLU A 158 -16.00 -12.94 6.23
C GLU A 158 -14.89 -12.30 7.11
N ASP A 159 -14.32 -11.16 6.71
CA ASP A 159 -13.31 -10.45 7.52
C ASP A 159 -14.01 -9.71 8.69
N ILE A 160 -14.41 -10.48 9.71
CA ILE A 160 -15.17 -10.02 10.88
C ILE A 160 -14.31 -9.16 11.84
N LEU A 161 -12.98 -9.19 11.70
CA LEU A 161 -12.06 -8.58 12.66
C LEU A 161 -11.52 -7.21 12.24
N GLY A 162 -11.82 -6.74 11.03
CA GLY A 162 -11.33 -5.45 10.58
C GLY A 162 -9.80 -5.39 10.61
N THR A 163 -9.15 -6.42 10.04
CA THR A 163 -7.68 -6.46 9.89
C THR A 163 -7.16 -5.34 8.96
N ALA A 164 -8.08 -4.55 8.38
CA ALA A 164 -7.86 -3.30 7.65
C ALA A 164 -7.79 -2.03 8.54
N ASN A 165 -7.77 -2.16 9.87
CA ASN A 165 -7.52 -1.05 10.80
C ASN A 165 -6.02 -0.78 11.07
N SER A 166 -5.11 -1.30 10.24
CA SER A 166 -3.79 -0.69 10.05
C SER A 166 -3.96 0.60 9.23
N LEU A 167 -4.49 1.64 9.90
CA LEU A 167 -4.32 3.03 9.50
C LEU A 167 -2.86 3.45 9.72
#